data_AF-A0A7C3VK46-F1
#
_entry.id   AF-A0A7C3VK46-F1
#
_cell.length_a   1.000
_cell.length_b   1.000
_cell.length_c   1.000
_cell.angle_alpha   90.00
_cell.angle_beta   90.00
_cell.angle_gamma   90.00
#
_symmetry.space_group_name_H-M   'P 1'
#
loop_
_entity.id
_entity.type
_entity.pdbx_description
1 polymer ?
#
loop_
_entity_poly.entity_id
_entity_poly.type
_entity_poly.pdbx_seq_one_letter_code
_entity_poly.pdbx_strand_id
1 'polypeptide(L)'
;MTYEIPQSLQYKERIVFNLTLEQFIYAAISGFIAFLLYAKLHYSIPARIAIACIPAGIGLLFMYCDLWTKISDWWAWYRFRKATMFDPELKKYLKLNAIENSCYYVQTKQGEKRIAVLKIEPLNFKIKPKEERDNIIHSFQKLLNALDFPIQFAMYTDDLNLNKYLRELGDRVQKTKNPVSKDLFNAHKNYFYIFGLVSPF
;
A
#
# COMPACT_ATOMS: atom_id res chain seq x y z
N MET A 1 27.35 -18.42 -7.48
CA MET A 1 26.79 -19.20 -6.36
C MET A 1 25.32 -18.84 -6.26
N THR A 2 24.42 -19.80 -6.35
CA THR A 2 22.97 -19.56 -6.21
C THR A 2 22.72 -19.07 -4.80
N TYR A 3 22.31 -17.80 -4.66
CA TYR A 3 21.99 -17.22 -3.37
C TYR A 3 20.66 -17.84 -2.92
N GLU A 4 20.71 -18.83 -2.03
CA GLU A 4 19.51 -19.36 -1.38
C GLU A 4 18.94 -18.26 -0.49
N ILE A 5 17.82 -17.69 -0.91
CA ILE A 5 17.06 -16.75 -0.09
C ILE A 5 16.69 -17.50 1.20
N PRO A 6 17.10 -17.04 2.39
CA PRO A 6 16.72 -17.69 3.62
C PRO A 6 15.20 -17.61 3.73
N GLN A 7 14.53 -18.74 3.54
CA GLN A 7 13.10 -18.83 3.80
C GLN A 7 12.93 -18.57 5.29
N SER A 8 12.45 -17.38 5.66
CA SER A 8 11.93 -17.17 7.00
C SER A 8 10.72 -18.10 7.14
N LEU A 9 10.97 -19.32 7.61
CA LEU A 9 9.93 -20.26 8.00
C LEU A 9 9.11 -19.55 9.07
N GLN A 10 8.00 -18.94 8.66
CA GLN A 10 6.98 -18.51 9.61
C GLN A 10 6.44 -19.79 10.23
N TYR A 11 7.00 -20.15 11.39
CA TYR A 11 6.52 -21.27 12.16
C TYR A 11 5.13 -20.89 12.70
N LYS A 12 4.10 -21.22 11.94
CA LYS A 12 2.73 -21.25 12.45
C LYS A 12 2.61 -22.57 13.20
N GLU A 13 2.54 -22.52 14.53
CA GLU A 13 2.30 -23.68 15.37
C GLU A 13 1.07 -24.44 14.86
N ARG A 14 1.30 -25.65 14.32
CA ARG A 14 0.24 -26.57 13.90
C ARG A 14 0.08 -27.58 15.02
N ILE A 15 -1.01 -27.47 15.76
CA ILE A 15 -1.15 -28.17 17.05
C ILE A 15 -1.97 -29.45 16.86
N VAL A 16 -3.18 -29.36 16.31
CA VAL A 16 -4.10 -30.50 16.21
C VAL A 16 -4.65 -30.60 14.79
N PHE A 17 -4.65 -31.81 14.20
CA PHE A 17 -5.10 -32.08 12.82
C PHE A 17 -4.48 -31.18 11.74
N ASN A 18 -3.22 -30.73 11.93
CA ASN A 18 -2.53 -29.81 11.02
C ASN A 18 -3.19 -28.41 10.92
N LEU A 19 -4.04 -28.05 11.88
CA LEU A 19 -4.67 -26.73 12.01
C LEU A 19 -3.86 -25.82 12.93
N THR A 20 -3.94 -24.52 12.68
CA THR A 20 -3.42 -23.49 13.59
C THR A 20 -4.33 -23.31 14.81
N LEU A 21 -3.79 -22.79 15.92
CA LEU A 21 -4.59 -22.48 17.11
C LEU A 21 -5.75 -21.51 16.80
N GLU A 22 -5.53 -20.53 15.92
CA GLU A 22 -6.56 -19.60 15.44
C GLU A 22 -7.70 -20.34 14.73
N GLN A 23 -7.36 -21.26 13.81
CA GLN A 23 -8.32 -22.09 13.08
C GLN A 23 -9.14 -22.98 14.01
N PHE A 24 -8.51 -23.55 15.04
CA PHE A 24 -9.18 -24.35 16.05
C PHE A 24 -10.19 -23.54 16.87
N ILE A 25 -9.82 -22.31 17.27
CA ILE A 25 -10.73 -21.42 18.00
C ILE A 25 -11.96 -21.06 17.15
N TYR A 26 -11.76 -20.75 15.86
CA TYR A 26 -12.88 -20.49 14.94
C TYR A 26 -13.79 -21.72 14.78
N ALA A 27 -13.22 -22.92 14.66
CA ALA A 27 -13.99 -24.16 14.59
C ALA A 27 -14.78 -24.43 15.88
N ALA A 28 -14.17 -24.22 17.05
CA ALA A 28 -14.80 -24.42 18.35
C ALA A 28 -15.98 -23.45 18.58
N ILE A 29 -15.79 -22.16 18.30
CA ILE A 29 -16.84 -21.14 18.48
C ILE A 29 -17.98 -21.38 17.49
N SER A 30 -17.67 -21.58 16.21
CA SER A 30 -18.69 -21.78 15.17
C SER A 30 -19.47 -23.09 15.40
N GLY A 31 -18.80 -24.17 15.80
CA GLY A 31 -19.41 -25.43 16.17
C GLY A 31 -20.30 -25.33 17.43
N PHE A 32 -19.86 -24.60 18.46
CA PHE A 32 -20.66 -24.38 19.66
C PHE A 32 -21.94 -23.58 19.36
N ILE A 33 -21.86 -22.55 18.51
CA ILE A 33 -23.02 -21.77 18.07
C ILE A 33 -23.98 -22.64 17.23
N ALA A 34 -23.45 -23.44 16.30
CA ALA A 34 -24.26 -24.36 15.50
C ALA A 34 -24.98 -25.39 16.38
N PHE A 35 -24.30 -25.91 17.41
CA PHE A 35 -24.88 -26.84 18.38
C PHE A 35 -25.99 -26.19 19.22
N LEU A 36 -25.77 -24.97 19.73
CA LEU A 36 -26.81 -24.24 20.49
C LEU A 36 -28.06 -23.94 19.64
N LEU A 37 -27.87 -23.58 18.37
CA LEU A 37 -28.98 -23.35 17.44
C LEU A 37 -29.75 -24.66 17.17
N TYR A 38 -29.03 -25.76 16.96
CA TYR A 38 -29.65 -27.07 16.80
C TYR A 38 -30.46 -27.50 18.05
N ALA A 39 -29.93 -27.24 19.25
CA ALA A 39 -30.54 -27.65 20.52
C ALA A 39 -31.74 -26.79 20.94
N LYS A 40 -31.75 -25.48 20.65
CA LYS A 40 -32.83 -24.56 21.07
C LYS A 40 -34.01 -24.45 20.10
N LEU A 41 -33.86 -24.83 18.83
CA LEU A 41 -34.96 -24.74 17.85
C LEU A 41 -35.95 -25.91 18.01
N HIS A 42 -37.24 -25.62 18.06
CA HIS A 42 -38.33 -26.62 18.19
C HIS A 42 -38.95 -27.02 16.83
N TYR A 43 -38.37 -26.61 15.70
CA TYR A 43 -38.87 -26.86 14.34
C TYR A 43 -38.63 -28.31 13.85
N SER A 44 -39.10 -28.64 12.64
CA SER A 44 -38.82 -29.92 11.98
C SER A 44 -37.32 -30.16 11.81
N ILE A 45 -36.89 -31.43 11.90
CA ILE A 45 -35.48 -31.84 11.84
C ILE A 45 -34.73 -31.23 10.63
N PRO A 46 -35.29 -31.17 9.40
CA PRO A 46 -34.61 -30.57 8.25
C PRO A 46 -34.32 -29.07 8.42
N ALA A 47 -35.26 -28.32 9.01
CA ALA A 47 -35.11 -26.88 9.22
C ALA A 47 -34.01 -26.57 10.25
N ARG A 48 -33.87 -27.40 11.28
CA ARG A 48 -32.79 -27.24 12.28
C ARG A 48 -31.41 -27.41 11.66
N ILE A 49 -31.25 -28.41 10.78
CA ILE A 49 -29.98 -28.69 10.08
C ILE A 49 -29.64 -27.53 9.15
N ALA A 50 -30.60 -27.05 8.35
CA ALA A 50 -30.38 -25.94 7.43
C ALA A 50 -29.89 -24.66 8.16
N ILE A 51 -30.46 -24.35 9.32
CA ILE A 51 -30.08 -23.19 10.12
C ILE A 51 -28.71 -23.39 10.79
N ALA A 52 -28.42 -24.60 11.28
CA ALA A 52 -27.12 -24.93 11.88
C ALA A 52 -25.96 -24.97 10.87
N CYS A 53 -26.24 -25.25 9.59
CA CYS A 53 -25.23 -25.22 8.52
C CYS A 53 -24.69 -23.82 8.24
N ILE A 54 -25.47 -22.76 8.50
CA ILE A 54 -25.05 -21.37 8.25
C ILE A 54 -23.82 -20.98 9.10
N PRO A 55 -23.86 -21.06 10.45
CA PRO A 55 -22.69 -20.73 11.28
C PRO A 55 -21.53 -21.71 11.07
N ALA A 56 -21.80 -22.99 10.78
CA ALA A 56 -20.75 -23.96 10.45
C ALA A 56 -20.03 -23.61 9.14
N GLY A 57 -20.78 -23.20 8.10
CA GLY A 57 -20.22 -22.73 6.83
C GLY A 57 -19.40 -21.45 6.99
N ILE A 58 -19.87 -20.50 7.81
CA ILE A 58 -19.11 -19.30 8.15
C ILE A 58 -17.81 -19.67 8.89
N GLY A 59 -17.86 -20.61 9.84
CA GLY A 59 -16.68 -21.12 10.54
C GLY A 59 -15.63 -21.69 9.59
N LEU A 60 -16.06 -22.51 8.62
CA LEU A 60 -15.17 -23.07 7.59
C LEU A 60 -14.55 -21.98 6.70
N LEU A 61 -15.34 -20.97 6.31
CA LEU A 61 -14.83 -19.83 5.56
C LEU A 61 -13.75 -19.08 6.36
N PHE A 62 -13.98 -18.78 7.63
CA PHE A 62 -12.98 -18.14 8.48
C PHE A 62 -11.73 -18.99 8.67
N MET A 63 -11.88 -20.33 8.74
CA MET A 63 -10.78 -21.27 8.94
C MET A 63 -9.86 -21.38 7.72
N TYR A 64 -10.42 -21.47 6.51
CA TYR A 64 -9.62 -21.68 5.30
C TYR A 64 -9.27 -20.41 4.53
N CYS A 65 -10.07 -19.34 4.64
CA CYS A 65 -9.85 -18.13 3.83
C CYS A 65 -9.09 -17.02 4.56
N ASP A 66 -8.68 -17.21 5.82
CA ASP A 66 -8.10 -16.19 6.70
C ASP A 66 -8.85 -14.85 6.57
N LEU A 67 -10.20 -14.91 6.64
CA LEU A 67 -11.05 -13.74 6.38
C LEU A 67 -10.75 -12.57 7.30
N TRP A 68 -10.35 -12.84 8.54
CA TRP A 68 -9.99 -11.81 9.50
C TRP A 68 -8.82 -10.93 9.02
N THR A 69 -7.76 -11.53 8.46
CA THR A 69 -6.62 -10.76 7.95
C THR A 69 -7.02 -9.94 6.73
N LYS A 70 -7.80 -10.54 5.81
CA LYS A 70 -8.33 -9.82 4.64
C LYS A 70 -9.22 -8.64 5.02
N ILE A 71 -10.08 -8.80 6.02
CA ILE A 71 -10.94 -7.72 6.52
C ILE A 71 -10.10 -6.62 7.16
N SER A 72 -9.10 -7.00 7.98
CA SER A 72 -8.18 -6.03 8.58
C SER A 72 -7.40 -5.25 7.52
N ASP A 73 -6.89 -5.93 6.50
CA ASP A 73 -6.16 -5.32 5.39
C ASP A 73 -7.07 -4.40 4.57
N TRP A 74 -8.30 -4.84 4.28
CA TRP A 74 -9.29 -4.03 3.58
C TRP A 74 -9.68 -2.79 4.38
N TRP A 75 -9.85 -2.93 5.70
CA TRP A 75 -10.19 -1.81 6.58
C TRP A 75 -9.04 -0.81 6.70
N ALA A 76 -7.80 -1.30 6.78
CA ALA A 76 -6.61 -0.46 6.73
C ALA A 76 -6.52 0.27 5.38
N TRP A 77 -6.73 -0.43 4.27
CA TRP A 77 -6.79 0.20 2.95
C TRP A 77 -7.86 1.28 2.87
N TYR A 78 -9.08 1.01 3.36
CA TYR A 78 -10.18 1.97 3.35
C TYR A 78 -9.83 3.25 4.14
N ARG A 79 -9.19 3.09 5.30
CA ARG A 79 -8.81 4.20 6.18
C ARG A 79 -7.65 5.04 5.63
N PHE A 80 -6.64 4.41 5.04
CA PHE A 80 -5.41 5.07 4.58
C PHE A 80 -5.42 5.38 3.07
N ARG A 81 -6.55 5.24 2.39
CA ARG A 81 -6.66 5.45 0.92
C ARG A 81 -6.28 6.85 0.46
N LYS A 82 -6.44 7.86 1.31
CA LYS A 82 -6.14 9.27 0.99
C LYS A 82 -4.77 9.74 1.48
N ALA A 83 -4.00 8.88 2.15
CA ALA A 83 -2.72 9.27 2.70
C ALA A 83 -1.72 9.51 1.56
N THR A 84 -1.20 10.74 1.48
CA THR A 84 -0.17 11.12 0.52
C THR A 84 1.22 10.75 1.04
N MET A 85 2.22 10.69 0.15
CA MET A 85 3.58 10.35 0.57
C MET A 85 4.14 11.37 1.57
N PHE A 86 4.73 10.86 2.65
CA PHE A 86 5.29 11.63 3.78
C PHE A 86 4.28 12.36 4.67
N ASP A 87 2.98 12.17 4.44
CA ASP A 87 1.92 12.62 5.34
C ASP A 87 2.02 11.89 6.70
N PRO A 88 1.66 12.53 7.83
CA PRO A 88 1.69 11.88 9.14
C PRO A 88 0.87 10.59 9.17
N GLU A 89 -0.21 10.53 8.39
CA GLU A 89 -1.05 9.34 8.25
C GLU A 89 -0.31 8.15 7.63
N LEU A 90 0.50 8.40 6.59
CA LEU A 90 1.29 7.34 5.95
C LEU A 90 2.44 6.88 6.86
N LYS A 91 3.09 7.80 7.58
CA LYS A 91 4.11 7.44 8.58
C LYS A 91 3.52 6.54 9.67
N LYS A 92 2.29 6.82 10.09
CA LYS A 92 1.55 6.01 11.06
C LYS A 92 1.18 4.64 10.49
N TYR A 93 0.73 4.58 9.23
CA TYR A 93 0.42 3.32 8.56
C TYR A 93 1.66 2.41 8.45
N LEU A 94 2.78 2.97 8.01
CA LEU A 94 4.05 2.26 7.87
C LEU A 94 4.77 2.04 9.22
N LYS A 95 4.23 2.55 10.33
CA LYS A 95 4.81 2.49 11.68
C LYS A 95 6.28 2.93 11.70
N LEU A 96 6.58 4.00 10.96
CA LEU A 96 7.93 4.52 10.82
C LEU A 96 8.26 5.38 12.06
N ASN A 97 9.07 4.84 12.95
CA ASN A 97 9.66 5.61 14.04
C ASN A 97 10.96 6.25 13.51
N ALA A 98 10.99 7.59 13.46
CA ALA A 98 12.12 8.32 12.88
C ALA A 98 13.29 8.40 13.87
N ILE A 99 14.51 8.18 13.37
CA ILE A 99 15.73 8.74 13.95
C ILE A 99 16.27 9.78 12.98
N GLU A 100 16.85 10.84 13.52
CA GLU A 100 17.63 11.84 12.78
C GLU A 100 18.53 11.18 11.71
N ASN A 101 18.58 11.77 10.52
CA ASN A 101 19.33 11.32 9.32
C ASN A 101 18.69 10.18 8.49
N SER A 102 17.46 10.38 8.01
CA SER A 102 16.84 9.63 6.89
C SER A 102 16.70 8.09 7.05
N CYS A 103 17.01 7.54 8.22
CA CYS A 103 16.82 6.14 8.57
C CYS A 103 15.59 5.97 9.47
N TYR A 104 14.73 5.03 9.15
CA TYR A 104 13.52 4.73 9.92
C TYR A 104 13.59 3.34 10.55
N TYR A 105 13.06 3.17 11.76
CA TYR A 105 12.84 1.85 12.34
C TYR A 105 11.39 1.42 12.08
N VAL A 106 11.22 0.18 11.64
CA VAL A 106 9.92 -0.48 11.55
C VAL A 106 9.88 -1.60 12.57
N GLN A 107 8.96 -1.48 13.52
CA GLN A 107 8.66 -2.56 14.46
C GLN A 107 7.87 -3.65 13.74
N THR A 108 8.57 -4.74 13.44
CA THR A 108 7.94 -5.96 12.92
C THR A 108 7.63 -6.89 14.10
N LYS A 109 6.70 -7.84 13.92
CA LYS A 109 6.46 -8.92 14.92
C LYS A 109 7.74 -9.70 15.31
N GLN A 110 8.80 -9.60 14.51
CA GLN A 110 10.09 -10.27 14.65
C GLN A 110 11.19 -9.39 15.30
N GLY A 111 10.86 -8.17 15.73
CA GLY A 111 11.82 -7.20 16.28
C GLY A 111 11.94 -5.91 15.45
N GLU A 112 12.86 -5.04 15.86
CA GLU A 112 13.10 -3.75 15.18
C GLU A 112 13.99 -3.94 13.95
N LYS A 113 13.51 -3.52 12.77
CA LYS A 113 14.31 -3.49 11.54
C LYS A 113 14.60 -2.04 11.14
N ARG A 114 15.83 -1.77 10.69
CA ARG A 114 16.22 -0.49 10.10
C ARG A 114 15.87 -0.49 8.61
N ILE A 115 15.16 0.54 8.17
CA ILE A 115 14.77 0.75 6.78
C ILE A 115 15.24 2.14 6.35
N ALA A 116 16.01 2.19 5.28
CA ALA A 116 16.30 3.44 4.57
C ALA A 116 15.21 3.69 3.53
N VAL A 117 14.59 4.87 3.58
CA VAL A 117 13.58 5.26 2.58
C VAL A 117 14.21 6.23 1.61
N LEU A 118 14.38 5.78 0.36
CA LEU A 118 14.89 6.60 -0.73
C LEU A 118 13.70 7.23 -1.47
N LYS A 119 13.61 8.57 -1.43
CA LYS A 119 12.68 9.30 -2.29
C LYS A 119 13.27 9.34 -3.70
N ILE A 120 12.49 8.89 -4.68
CA ILE A 120 12.87 8.89 -6.09
C ILE A 120 11.95 9.87 -6.82
N GLU A 121 12.52 10.68 -7.71
CA GLU A 121 11.75 11.56 -8.59
C GLU A 121 11.53 10.89 -9.95
N PRO A 122 10.33 11.00 -10.53
CA PRO A 122 10.05 10.44 -11.85
C PRO A 122 10.83 11.18 -12.93
N LEU A 123 11.38 10.43 -13.87
CA LEU A 123 12.06 10.95 -15.06
C LEU A 123 11.21 10.71 -16.31
N ASN A 124 11.16 11.70 -17.20
CA ASN A 124 10.49 11.60 -18.51
C ASN A 124 11.26 10.71 -19.50
N PHE A 125 11.30 9.42 -19.22
CA PHE A 125 12.10 8.44 -19.95
C PHE A 125 11.79 8.39 -21.45
N LYS A 126 10.52 8.56 -21.84
CA LYS A 126 10.07 8.45 -23.24
C LYS A 126 10.59 9.55 -24.17
N ILE A 127 10.90 10.73 -23.64
CA ILE A 127 11.34 11.90 -24.41
C ILE A 127 12.85 11.83 -24.71
N LYS A 128 13.57 10.94 -24.03
CA LYS A 128 15.03 10.83 -24.15
C LYS A 128 15.45 10.12 -25.44
N PRO A 129 16.59 10.51 -26.06
CA PRO A 129 17.21 9.77 -27.16
C PRO A 129 17.44 8.30 -26.81
N LYS A 130 17.51 7.42 -27.82
CA LYS A 130 17.67 5.97 -27.62
C LYS A 130 18.93 5.64 -26.82
N GLU A 131 20.07 6.23 -27.18
CA GLU A 131 21.34 5.99 -26.49
C GLU A 131 21.29 6.39 -25.00
N GLU A 132 20.67 7.53 -24.69
CA GLU A 132 20.50 7.98 -23.30
C GLU A 132 19.59 7.01 -22.52
N ARG A 133 18.51 6.53 -23.14
CA ARG A 133 17.62 5.53 -22.53
C ARG A 133 18.34 4.22 -22.23
N ASP A 134 19.14 3.73 -23.16
CA ASP A 134 19.92 2.50 -22.99
C ASP A 134 20.95 2.65 -21.85
N ASN A 135 21.62 3.81 -21.78
CA ASN A 135 22.54 4.14 -20.68
C ASN A 135 21.84 4.20 -19.32
N ILE A 136 20.64 4.78 -19.24
CA ILE A 136 19.82 4.80 -18.01
C ILE A 136 19.47 3.38 -17.58
N ILE A 137 19.03 2.53 -18.51
CA ILE A 137 18.70 1.12 -18.23
C ILE A 137 19.93 0.38 -17.69
N HIS A 138 21.08 0.49 -18.34
CA HIS A 138 22.31 -0.17 -17.90
C HIS A 138 22.80 0.33 -16.53
N SER A 139 22.64 1.62 -16.25
CA SER A 139 22.98 2.20 -14.95
C SER A 139 22.05 1.68 -13.85
N PHE A 140 20.75 1.59 -14.12
CA PHE A 140 19.78 1.02 -13.20
C PHE A 140 20.03 -0.48 -12.95
N GLN A 141 20.39 -1.24 -13.99
CA GLN A 141 20.78 -2.65 -13.85
C GLN A 141 22.01 -2.80 -12.96
N LYS A 142 23.05 -1.96 -13.13
CA LYS A 142 24.24 -1.96 -12.28
C LYS A 142 23.90 -1.65 -10.82
N LEU A 143 23.00 -0.69 -10.57
CA LEU A 143 22.49 -0.39 -9.24
C LEU A 143 21.85 -1.64 -8.61
N LEU A 144 20.92 -2.29 -9.32
CA LEU A 144 20.23 -3.48 -8.81
C LEU A 144 21.19 -4.63 -8.49
N ASN A 145 22.21 -4.83 -9.33
CA ASN A 145 23.21 -5.86 -9.11
C ASN A 145 24.17 -5.55 -7.94
N ALA A 146 24.31 -4.28 -7.56
CA ALA A 146 25.16 -3.85 -6.46
C ALA A 146 24.47 -3.97 -5.09
N LEU A 147 23.16 -4.21 -5.04
CA LEU A 147 22.40 -4.34 -3.80
C LEU A 147 22.53 -5.76 -3.24
N ASP A 148 23.01 -5.87 -2.00
CA ASP A 148 23.16 -7.12 -1.25
C ASP A 148 22.02 -7.37 -0.24
N PHE A 149 21.00 -6.51 -0.24
CA PHE A 149 19.83 -6.57 0.65
C PHE A 149 18.50 -6.53 -0.13
N PRO A 150 17.42 -7.10 0.43
CA PRO A 150 16.10 -7.05 -0.19
C PRO A 150 15.58 -5.60 -0.26
N ILE A 151 15.13 -5.19 -1.45
CA ILE A 151 14.50 -3.89 -1.69
C ILE A 151 13.01 -4.05 -2.00
N GLN A 152 12.23 -3.00 -1.68
CA GLN A 152 10.81 -2.93 -1.99
C GLN A 152 10.52 -1.65 -2.78
N PHE A 153 9.89 -1.80 -3.94
CA PHE A 153 9.38 -0.66 -4.70
C PHE A 153 7.95 -0.35 -4.25
N ALA A 154 7.74 0.88 -3.77
CA ALA A 154 6.43 1.43 -3.50
C ALA A 154 6.11 2.49 -4.55
N MET A 155 5.19 2.17 -5.46
CA MET A 155 4.70 3.12 -6.46
C MET A 155 3.35 3.67 -6.02
N TYR A 156 3.16 4.96 -6.23
CA TYR A 156 1.90 5.64 -6.00
C TYR A 156 1.67 6.64 -7.13
N THR A 157 0.41 6.86 -7.44
CA THR A 157 0.00 7.94 -8.35
C THR A 157 -0.16 9.19 -7.50
N ASP A 158 0.52 10.25 -7.90
CA ASP A 158 0.33 11.58 -7.33
C ASP A 158 -0.42 12.45 -8.33
N ASP A 159 -1.20 13.41 -7.84
CA ASP A 159 -1.83 14.39 -8.70
C ASP A 159 -0.75 15.33 -9.25
N LEU A 160 -0.82 15.64 -10.55
CA LEU A 160 0.17 16.48 -11.20
C LEU A 160 0.13 17.91 -10.61
N ASN A 161 1.07 18.24 -9.74
CA ASN A 161 1.16 19.56 -9.13
C ASN A 161 1.99 20.54 -10.00
N LEU A 162 1.30 21.35 -10.80
CA LEU A 162 1.93 22.37 -11.66
C LEU A 162 2.17 23.73 -10.96
N ASN A 163 1.81 23.87 -9.68
CA ASN A 163 1.87 25.16 -8.97
C ASN A 163 3.28 25.74 -8.94
N LYS A 164 4.28 24.89 -8.65
CA LYS A 164 5.69 25.32 -8.62
C LYS A 164 6.16 25.79 -10.00
N TYR A 165 5.86 25.02 -11.04
CA TYR A 165 6.19 25.37 -12.42
C TYR A 165 5.57 26.71 -12.83
N LEU A 166 4.27 26.90 -12.58
CA LEU A 166 3.58 28.15 -12.92
C LEU A 166 4.10 29.35 -12.12
N ARG A 167 4.50 29.15 -10.86
CA ARG A 167 5.13 30.20 -10.05
C ARG A 167 6.47 30.63 -10.65
N GLU A 168 7.37 29.68 -10.91
CA GLU A 168 8.68 29.96 -11.51
C GLU A 168 8.56 30.59 -12.91
N LEU A 169 7.59 30.13 -13.70
CA LEU A 169 7.31 30.72 -15.01
C LEU A 169 6.78 32.15 -14.88
N GLY A 170 5.87 32.39 -13.92
CA GLY A 170 5.37 33.73 -13.60
C GLY A 170 6.49 34.70 -13.21
N ASP A 171 7.43 34.25 -12.37
CA ASP A 171 8.58 35.06 -11.96
C ASP A 171 9.46 35.45 -13.15
N ARG A 172 9.66 34.54 -14.11
CA ARG A 172 10.41 34.82 -15.35
C ARG A 172 9.67 35.81 -16.24
N VAL A 173 8.36 35.65 -16.39
CA VAL A 173 7.52 36.54 -17.21
C VAL A 173 7.51 37.96 -16.65
N GLN A 174 7.44 38.11 -15.31
CA GLN A 174 7.53 39.42 -14.65
C GLN A 174 8.88 40.11 -14.91
N LYS A 175 9.98 39.35 -14.92
CA LYS A 175 11.33 39.89 -15.20
C LYS A 175 11.48 40.38 -16.64
N THR A 176 10.86 39.71 -17.60
CA THR A 176 10.97 40.05 -19.04
C THR A 176 10.24 41.35 -19.41
N LYS A 177 9.29 41.84 -18.59
CA LYS A 177 8.50 43.07 -18.80
C LYS A 177 7.78 43.19 -20.16
N ASN A 178 7.66 42.10 -20.92
CA ASN A 178 6.96 42.08 -22.21
C ASN A 178 5.45 41.86 -21.99
N PRO A 179 4.57 42.76 -22.47
CA PRO A 179 3.12 42.62 -22.30
C PRO A 179 2.57 41.35 -22.96
N VAL A 180 3.07 40.95 -24.13
CA VAL A 180 2.59 39.76 -24.84
C VAL A 180 2.87 38.49 -24.04
N SER A 181 4.04 38.40 -23.40
CA SER A 181 4.40 37.25 -22.56
C SER A 181 3.50 37.13 -21.34
N LYS A 182 3.04 38.26 -20.79
CA LYS A 182 2.10 38.30 -19.66
C LYS A 182 0.73 37.77 -20.06
N ASP A 183 0.24 38.17 -21.24
CA ASP A 183 -1.06 37.71 -21.74
C ASP A 183 -1.04 36.22 -22.08
N LEU A 184 0.02 35.74 -22.73
CA LEU A 184 0.21 34.29 -23.00
C LEU A 184 0.31 33.47 -21.72
N PHE A 185 1.02 33.97 -20.71
CA PHE A 185 1.11 33.30 -19.41
C PHE A 185 -0.26 33.21 -18.73
N ASN A 186 -1.04 34.30 -18.73
CA ASN A 186 -2.38 34.31 -18.14
C ASN A 186 -3.33 33.34 -18.88
N ALA A 187 -3.28 33.29 -20.21
CA ALA A 187 -4.04 32.33 -21.00
C ALA A 187 -3.65 30.88 -20.68
N HIS A 188 -2.35 30.61 -20.56
CA HIS A 188 -1.84 29.28 -20.21
C HIS A 188 -2.23 28.86 -18.78
N LYS A 189 -2.14 29.79 -17.83
CA LYS A 189 -2.59 29.59 -16.44
C LYS A 189 -4.09 29.26 -16.39
N ASN A 190 -4.91 30.02 -17.10
CA ASN A 190 -6.36 29.81 -17.19
C ASN A 190 -6.71 28.46 -17.82
N TYR A 191 -5.99 28.05 -18.87
CA TYR A 191 -6.15 26.73 -19.46
C TYR A 191 -5.99 25.64 -18.40
N PHE A 192 -4.91 25.65 -17.63
CA PHE A 192 -4.70 24.63 -16.59
C PHE A 192 -5.71 24.67 -15.44
N TYR A 193 -6.24 25.85 -15.10
CA TYR A 193 -7.34 25.96 -14.13
C TYR A 193 -8.61 25.27 -14.61
N ILE A 194 -9.00 25.47 -15.87
CA ILE A 194 -10.21 24.84 -16.45
C ILE A 194 -10.11 23.32 -16.42
N PHE A 195 -8.92 22.77 -16.64
CA PHE A 195 -8.67 21.32 -16.61
C PHE A 195 -8.43 20.75 -15.21
N GLY A 196 -8.53 21.56 -14.15
CA GLY A 196 -8.38 21.08 -12.76
C GLY A 196 -6.96 20.65 -12.38
N LEU A 197 -5.94 21.02 -13.16
CA LEU A 197 -4.53 20.67 -12.91
C LEU A 197 -3.83 21.64 -11.95
N VAL A 198 -4.53 22.71 -11.56
CA VAL A 198 -4.02 23.78 -10.69
C VAL A 198 -5.15 24.17 -9.75
N SER A 199 -4.89 24.14 -8.45
CA SER A 199 -5.87 24.55 -7.43
C SER A 199 -6.13 26.05 -7.52
N PRO A 200 -7.39 26.52 -7.52
CA PRO A 200 -7.70 27.93 -7.39
C PRO A 200 -7.18 28.39 -6.02
N PHE A 201 -6.12 29.21 -6.06
CA PHE A 201 -5.66 29.99 -4.90
C PHE A 201 -6.21 31.40 -5.06
#